data_AF-A0A059XCI0-F1
#
_entry.id   AF-A0A059XCI0-F1
#
_cell.length_a   1.000
_cell.length_b   1.000
_cell.length_c   1.000
_cell.angle_alpha   90.00
_cell.angle_beta   90.00
_cell.angle_gamma   90.00
#
_symmetry.space_group_name_H-M   'P 1'
#
loop_
_entity.id
_entity.type
_entity.pdbx_description
1 polymer ?
#
loop_
_entity_poly.entity_id
_entity_poly.type
_entity_poly.pdbx_seq_one_letter_code
_entity_poly.pdbx_strand_id
1 'polypeptide(L)'
;MVKQHAHKYVIGLHPSWHSGDEPEYFQKEKDVLEGIADHKITMSRQHYIRFTLPDSFRRLIHNGIEDDYSMGYGSINGFRASISTAFYWYDLENEAQTTLLLHPFCFMDANAFFEQHLSIEAAFDELMHYYKVVKQSSGTLISIWHNQFLGTDRMFNGWRDLYARFIKAVRQ
;
A
#
# COMPACT_ATOMS: atom_id res chain seq x y z
N MET A 1 -14.36 -10.94 -12.28
CA MET A 1 -13.88 -10.62 -10.91
C MET A 1 -13.39 -9.17 -10.82
N VAL A 2 -12.29 -8.78 -11.48
CA VAL A 2 -11.75 -7.39 -11.41
C VAL A 2 -12.79 -6.33 -11.74
N LYS A 3 -13.50 -6.44 -12.89
CA LYS A 3 -14.60 -5.53 -13.26
C LYS A 3 -15.66 -5.36 -12.17
N GLN A 4 -16.06 -6.45 -11.51
CA GLN A 4 -17.07 -6.39 -10.44
C GLN A 4 -16.54 -5.66 -9.20
N HIS A 5 -15.27 -5.85 -8.85
CA HIS A 5 -14.65 -5.11 -7.75
C HIS A 5 -14.48 -3.64 -8.07
N ALA A 6 -14.08 -3.32 -9.30
CA ALA A 6 -13.94 -1.96 -9.81
C ALA A 6 -15.24 -1.14 -9.68
N HIS A 7 -16.41 -1.78 -9.82
CA HIS A 7 -17.70 -1.11 -9.62
C HIS A 7 -18.09 -0.89 -8.14
N LYS A 8 -17.50 -1.63 -7.20
CA LYS A 8 -17.91 -1.64 -5.79
C LYS A 8 -16.89 -1.00 -4.85
N TYR A 9 -15.62 -1.04 -5.23
CA TYR A 9 -14.50 -0.63 -4.40
C TYR A 9 -13.55 0.23 -5.21
N VAL A 10 -12.81 1.07 -4.50
CA VAL A 10 -11.66 1.78 -5.08
C VAL A 10 -10.59 0.74 -5.44
N ILE A 11 -10.06 0.83 -6.65
CA ILE A 11 -8.97 -0.01 -7.13
C ILE A 11 -7.81 0.88 -7.59
N GLY A 12 -6.60 0.35 -7.46
CA GLY A 12 -5.37 0.99 -7.91
C GLY A 12 -4.49 0.00 -8.66
N LEU A 13 -3.50 0.52 -9.37
CA LEU A 13 -2.51 -0.29 -10.04
C LEU A 13 -1.55 -0.88 -9.00
N HIS A 14 -1.33 -2.19 -9.09
CA HIS A 14 -0.22 -2.86 -8.40
C HIS A 14 0.75 -3.35 -9.47
N PRO A 15 1.68 -2.48 -9.92
CA PRO A 15 2.49 -2.76 -11.10
C PRO A 15 3.33 -4.02 -10.89
N SER A 16 3.56 -4.77 -11.96
CA SER A 16 4.41 -5.94 -11.90
C SER A 16 5.83 -5.56 -11.49
N TRP A 17 6.58 -6.54 -10.97
CA TRP A 17 7.99 -6.33 -10.66
C TRP A 17 8.78 -5.87 -11.91
N HIS A 18 8.43 -6.41 -13.07
CA HIS A 18 9.07 -6.14 -14.36
C HIS A 18 8.87 -4.69 -14.85
N SER A 19 7.71 -4.09 -14.55
CA SER A 19 7.43 -2.68 -14.87
C SER A 19 8.36 -1.68 -14.17
N GLY A 20 9.08 -2.13 -13.13
CA GLY A 20 10.12 -1.34 -12.47
C GLY A 20 11.41 -1.23 -13.28
N ASP A 21 11.68 -2.20 -14.16
CA ASP A 21 12.87 -2.25 -15.01
C ASP A 21 12.59 -1.81 -16.45
N GLU A 22 11.39 -2.11 -16.95
CA GLU A 22 10.94 -1.77 -18.30
C GLU A 22 9.71 -0.83 -18.22
N PRO A 23 9.92 0.50 -18.21
CA PRO A 23 8.88 1.51 -18.00
C PRO A 23 7.67 1.39 -18.95
N GLU A 24 7.87 0.86 -20.14
CA GLU A 24 6.82 0.62 -21.13
C GLU A 24 5.73 -0.34 -20.66
N TYR A 25 6.02 -1.24 -19.72
CA TYR A 25 5.00 -2.14 -19.16
C TYR A 25 4.07 -1.43 -18.20
N PHE A 26 4.52 -0.37 -17.53
CA PHE A 26 3.67 0.35 -16.59
C PHE A 26 2.41 0.87 -17.29
N GLN A 27 2.57 1.57 -18.43
CA GLN A 27 1.44 2.08 -19.19
C GLN A 27 0.55 0.94 -19.73
N LYS A 28 1.15 -0.14 -20.25
CA LYS A 28 0.39 -1.31 -20.74
C LYS A 28 -0.45 -1.95 -19.66
N GLU A 29 0.12 -2.17 -18.47
CA GLU A 29 -0.58 -2.75 -17.33
C GLU A 29 -1.71 -1.84 -16.85
N LYS A 30 -1.45 -0.52 -16.82
CA LYS A 30 -2.45 0.50 -16.52
C LYS A 30 -3.61 0.46 -17.52
N ASP A 31 -3.32 0.46 -18.82
CA ASP A 31 -4.32 0.43 -19.90
C ASP A 31 -5.20 -0.82 -19.82
N VAL A 32 -4.60 -1.98 -19.53
CA VAL A 32 -5.34 -3.23 -19.32
C VAL A 32 -6.28 -3.12 -18.13
N LEU A 33 -5.81 -2.58 -16.99
CA LEU A 33 -6.65 -2.42 -15.81
C LEU A 33 -7.78 -1.42 -16.05
N GLU A 34 -7.49 -0.26 -16.66
CA GLU A 34 -8.47 0.76 -17.04
C GLU A 34 -9.54 0.19 -17.99
N GLY A 35 -9.13 -0.59 -19.00
CA GLY A 35 -10.06 -1.25 -19.92
C GLY A 35 -10.99 -2.27 -19.26
N ILE A 36 -10.52 -2.98 -18.23
CA ILE A 36 -11.36 -3.93 -17.46
C ILE A 36 -12.26 -3.19 -16.46
N ALA A 37 -11.74 -2.14 -15.83
CA ALA A 37 -12.38 -1.35 -14.79
C ALA A 37 -13.42 -0.35 -15.32
N ASP A 38 -13.29 0.03 -16.59
CA ASP A 38 -14.11 1.04 -17.26
C ASP A 38 -14.05 2.42 -16.60
N HIS A 39 -12.89 2.76 -16.02
CA HIS A 39 -12.58 4.08 -15.46
C HIS A 39 -11.06 4.29 -15.35
N LYS A 40 -10.65 5.54 -15.15
CA LYS A 40 -9.24 5.90 -14.99
C LYS A 40 -8.65 5.40 -13.68
N ILE A 41 -7.44 4.89 -13.72
CA ILE A 41 -6.68 4.46 -12.54
C ILE A 41 -5.66 5.54 -12.19
N THR A 42 -5.86 6.19 -11.05
CA THR A 42 -5.00 7.28 -10.54
C THR A 42 -4.22 6.90 -9.29
N MET A 43 -4.39 5.67 -8.79
CA MET A 43 -3.74 5.18 -7.58
C MET A 43 -2.74 4.07 -7.91
N SER A 44 -1.60 4.03 -7.22
CA SER A 44 -0.58 2.98 -7.40
C SER A 44 0.00 2.52 -6.07
N ARG A 45 0.48 1.28 -6.03
CA ARG A 45 1.40 0.75 -5.01
C ARG A 45 2.41 -0.17 -5.68
N GLN A 46 3.70 0.10 -5.54
CA GLN A 46 4.76 -0.71 -6.12
C GLN A 46 4.84 -2.11 -5.46
N HIS A 47 5.02 -3.13 -6.30
CA HIS A 47 5.29 -4.49 -5.84
C HIS A 47 6.60 -4.55 -5.07
N TYR A 48 6.61 -5.26 -3.94
CA TYR A 48 7.71 -5.28 -2.96
C TYR A 48 8.17 -3.92 -2.43
N ILE A 49 7.34 -2.86 -2.59
CA ILE A 49 7.76 -1.50 -2.23
C ILE A 49 9.04 -1.08 -3.00
N ARG A 50 9.23 -1.68 -4.18
CA ARG A 50 10.39 -1.45 -5.03
C ARG A 50 10.18 -0.17 -5.83
N PHE A 51 10.85 0.90 -5.42
CA PHE A 51 10.92 2.14 -6.19
C PHE A 51 12.28 2.79 -6.03
N THR A 52 12.68 3.50 -7.08
CA THR A 52 13.90 4.32 -7.14
C THR A 52 13.50 5.77 -7.29
N LEU A 53 14.01 6.64 -6.42
CA LEU A 53 13.80 8.08 -6.51
C LEU A 53 14.92 8.73 -7.34
N PRO A 54 14.62 9.76 -8.14
CA PRO A 54 13.29 10.35 -8.38
C PRO A 54 12.47 9.60 -9.46
N ASP A 55 13.10 8.73 -10.23
CA ASP A 55 12.58 8.20 -11.50
C ASP A 55 11.21 7.52 -11.40
N SER A 56 10.98 6.74 -10.34
CA SER A 56 9.73 6.01 -10.16
C SER A 56 8.56 6.96 -9.94
N PHE A 57 8.74 8.00 -9.12
CA PHE A 57 7.67 8.96 -8.83
C PHE A 57 7.40 9.89 -10.01
N ARG A 58 8.44 10.30 -10.74
CA ARG A 58 8.27 11.00 -12.02
C ARG A 58 7.50 10.16 -13.04
N ARG A 59 7.79 8.86 -13.13
CA ARG A 59 7.06 7.92 -13.99
C ARG A 59 5.59 7.79 -13.58
N LEU A 60 5.29 7.70 -12.28
CA LEU A 60 3.91 7.69 -11.78
C LEU A 60 3.15 8.94 -12.25
N ILE A 61 3.73 10.13 -12.03
CA ILE A 61 3.13 11.40 -12.46
C ILE A 61 2.91 11.42 -13.98
N HIS A 62 3.91 11.02 -14.76
CA HIS A 62 3.82 10.97 -16.22
C HIS A 62 2.68 10.09 -16.72
N ASN A 63 2.39 8.99 -16.02
CA ASN A 63 1.31 8.06 -16.35
C ASN A 63 -0.04 8.44 -15.70
N GLY A 64 -0.15 9.63 -15.12
CA GLY A 64 -1.39 10.15 -14.53
C GLY A 64 -1.77 9.53 -13.19
N ILE A 65 -0.80 8.99 -12.45
CA ILE A 65 -1.00 8.59 -11.05
C ILE A 65 -0.90 9.82 -10.16
N GLU A 66 -1.90 9.96 -9.29
CA GLU A 66 -2.08 11.07 -8.35
C GLU A 66 -1.79 10.63 -6.91
N ASP A 67 -2.09 9.38 -6.56
CA ASP A 67 -1.88 8.82 -5.22
C ASP A 67 -0.96 7.59 -5.24
N ASP A 68 0.11 7.61 -4.44
CA ASP A 68 0.98 6.44 -4.25
C ASP A 68 0.97 5.95 -2.80
N TYR A 69 0.78 4.64 -2.64
CA TYR A 69 0.71 3.93 -1.36
C TYR A 69 1.97 3.08 -1.11
N SER A 70 3.08 3.40 -1.77
CA SER A 70 4.34 2.64 -1.65
C SER A 70 5.23 3.15 -0.52
N MET A 71 4.86 4.25 0.16
CA MET A 71 5.69 4.85 1.20
C MET A 71 5.65 4.08 2.53
N GLY A 72 6.27 2.91 2.56
CA GLY A 72 6.50 2.09 3.75
C GLY A 72 7.76 1.24 3.60
N TYR A 73 8.02 0.39 4.59
CA TYR A 73 9.14 -0.56 4.55
C TYR A 73 8.67 -1.92 4.02
N GLY A 74 9.50 -2.56 3.19
CA GLY A 74 9.28 -3.93 2.72
C GLY A 74 9.88 -5.01 3.63
N SER A 75 10.51 -4.62 4.74
CA SER A 75 11.26 -5.52 5.64
C SER A 75 10.86 -5.43 7.11
N ILE A 76 10.04 -4.44 7.50
CA ILE A 76 9.62 -4.21 8.88
C ILE A 76 8.35 -3.37 8.91
N ASN A 77 7.52 -3.52 9.94
CA ASN A 77 6.43 -2.58 10.19
C ASN A 77 6.95 -1.27 10.80
N GLY A 78 6.37 -0.14 10.36
CA GLY A 78 6.77 1.22 10.72
C GLY A 78 6.59 2.23 9.60
N PHE A 79 6.53 3.51 9.96
CA PHE A 79 6.40 4.60 9.00
C PHE A 79 7.75 4.97 8.38
N ARG A 80 7.93 4.68 7.08
CA ARG A 80 9.16 5.03 6.35
C ARG A 80 9.42 6.54 6.24
N ALA A 81 8.36 7.33 6.16
CA ALA A 81 8.43 8.79 6.14
C ALA A 81 8.30 9.43 7.54
N SER A 82 8.29 8.62 8.61
CA SER A 82 8.09 9.09 10.00
C SER A 82 6.83 9.93 10.25
N ILE A 83 5.85 9.83 9.34
CA ILE A 83 4.60 10.60 9.36
C ILE A 83 3.44 9.70 8.95
N SER A 84 2.28 9.93 9.56
CA SER A 84 1.03 9.17 9.34
C SER A 84 -0.01 9.96 8.55
N THR A 85 0.39 11.10 7.99
CA THR A 85 -0.47 11.99 7.19
C THR A 85 0.08 12.03 5.77
N ALA A 86 -0.81 12.06 4.78
CA ALA A 86 -0.43 12.17 3.39
C ALA A 86 0.25 13.51 3.09
N PHE A 87 1.21 13.51 2.16
CA PHE A 87 1.95 14.70 1.77
C PHE A 87 2.36 14.63 0.29
N TYR A 88 2.43 15.79 -0.37
CA TYR A 88 2.88 15.85 -1.76
C TYR A 88 4.37 15.58 -1.83
N TRP A 89 4.78 14.73 -2.78
CA TRP A 89 6.18 14.50 -3.04
C TRP A 89 6.84 15.78 -3.57
N TYR A 90 7.97 16.15 -2.95
CA TYR A 90 8.81 17.25 -3.38
C TYR A 90 9.98 16.70 -4.22
N ASP A 91 10.04 17.11 -5.48
CA ASP A 91 11.13 16.74 -6.38
C ASP A 91 12.33 17.67 -6.10
N LEU A 92 13.26 17.17 -5.29
CA LEU A 92 14.42 17.93 -4.82
C LEU A 92 15.32 18.41 -5.97
N GLU A 93 15.50 17.60 -7.02
CA GLU A 93 16.38 17.97 -8.14
C GLU A 93 15.79 19.13 -8.96
N ASN A 94 14.46 19.18 -9.09
CA ASN A 94 13.76 20.25 -9.80
C ASN A 94 13.31 21.40 -8.88
N GLU A 95 13.56 21.31 -7.57
CA GLU A 95 13.12 22.27 -6.55
C GLU A 95 11.63 22.62 -6.67
N ALA A 96 10.78 21.60 -6.77
CA ALA A 96 9.35 21.78 -7.01
C ALA A 96 8.50 20.76 -6.23
N GLN A 97 7.40 21.25 -5.64
CA GLN A 97 6.33 20.37 -5.18
C GLN A 97 5.59 19.78 -6.39
N THR A 98 5.35 18.47 -6.36
CA THR A 98 4.64 17.76 -7.44
C THR A 98 3.16 17.55 -7.11
N THR A 99 2.42 16.98 -8.06
CA THR A 99 1.01 16.58 -7.89
C THR A 99 0.86 15.19 -7.24
N LEU A 100 1.94 14.44 -7.04
CA LEU A 100 1.87 13.08 -6.48
C LEU A 100 1.72 13.13 -4.96
N LEU A 101 0.58 12.68 -4.46
CA LEU A 101 0.29 12.56 -3.04
C LEU A 101 0.75 11.19 -2.52
N LEU A 102 1.66 11.19 -1.55
CA LEU A 102 2.16 9.97 -0.93
C LEU A 102 1.33 9.64 0.30
N HIS A 103 0.94 8.38 0.43
CA HIS A 103 0.17 7.83 1.56
C HIS A 103 1.01 6.82 2.34
N PRO A 104 1.68 7.25 3.43
CA PRO A 104 2.48 6.35 4.23
C PRO A 104 1.64 5.29 4.93
N PHE A 105 2.12 4.04 4.91
CA PHE A 105 1.56 2.94 5.69
C PHE A 105 2.58 2.47 6.72
N CYS A 106 2.10 1.83 7.79
CA CYS A 106 2.97 1.36 8.87
C CYS A 106 2.83 -0.13 9.19
N PHE A 107 1.83 -0.82 8.64
CA PHE A 107 1.64 -2.24 8.91
C PHE A 107 1.35 -3.00 7.62
N MET A 108 2.03 -4.13 7.44
CA MET A 108 1.77 -5.09 6.38
C MET A 108 1.86 -6.51 6.96
N ASP A 109 0.83 -7.33 6.71
CA ASP A 109 0.78 -8.73 7.15
C ASP A 109 2.01 -9.55 6.72
N ALA A 110 2.47 -9.32 5.48
CA ALA A 110 3.67 -9.96 4.94
C ALA A 110 4.94 -9.63 5.72
N ASN A 111 5.13 -8.38 6.18
CA ASN A 111 6.28 -8.03 7.02
C ASN A 111 6.21 -8.73 8.37
N ALA A 112 5.04 -8.64 9.02
CA ALA A 112 4.84 -9.23 10.34
C ALA A 112 5.10 -10.75 10.31
N PHE A 113 4.71 -11.43 9.24
CA PHE A 113 4.89 -12.88 9.10
C PHE A 113 6.27 -13.29 8.57
N PHE A 114 6.65 -12.81 7.39
CA PHE A 114 7.84 -13.30 6.68
C PHE A 114 9.13 -12.68 7.20
N GLU A 115 9.12 -11.41 7.60
CA GLU A 115 10.34 -10.65 7.94
C GLU A 115 10.55 -10.58 9.45
N GLN A 116 9.47 -10.34 10.20
CA GLN A 116 9.52 -10.17 11.66
C GLN A 116 9.19 -11.47 12.42
N HIS A 117 8.67 -12.50 11.73
CA HIS A 117 8.32 -13.80 12.31
C HIS A 117 7.41 -13.72 13.56
N LEU A 118 6.47 -12.78 13.55
CA LEU A 118 5.57 -12.54 14.67
C LEU A 118 4.52 -13.65 14.79
N SER A 119 4.14 -13.96 16.04
CA SER A 119 2.92 -14.70 16.31
C SER A 119 1.69 -13.84 15.99
N ILE A 120 0.53 -14.48 15.83
CA ILE A 120 -0.76 -13.78 15.62
C ILE A 120 -1.02 -12.72 16.70
N GLU A 121 -0.79 -13.06 17.98
CA GLU A 121 -1.00 -12.10 19.08
C GLU A 121 0.02 -10.97 19.04
N ALA A 122 1.30 -11.26 18.76
CA ALA A 122 2.33 -10.21 18.66
C ALA A 122 2.06 -9.26 17.48
N ALA A 123 1.63 -9.78 16.33
CA ALA A 123 1.23 -8.98 15.17
C ALA A 123 -0.02 -8.14 15.47
N PHE A 124 -0.98 -8.68 16.23
CA PHE A 124 -2.15 -7.93 16.66
C PHE A 124 -1.77 -6.79 17.62
N ASP A 125 -0.90 -7.06 18.59
CA ASP A 125 -0.43 -6.05 19.55
C ASP A 125 0.36 -4.94 18.84
N GLU A 126 1.20 -5.29 17.87
CA GLU A 126 1.91 -4.32 17.02
C GLU A 126 0.94 -3.46 16.19
N LEU A 127 -0.04 -4.07 15.52
CA LEU A 127 -1.07 -3.34 14.78
C LEU A 127 -1.87 -2.39 15.69
N MET A 128 -2.25 -2.85 16.88
CA MET A 128 -2.97 -2.05 17.87
C MET A 128 -2.10 -0.95 18.49
N HIS A 129 -0.79 -1.16 18.59
CA HIS A 129 0.16 -0.11 18.97
C HIS A 129 0.13 1.02 17.93
N TYR A 130 0.28 0.71 16.65
CA TYR A 130 0.20 1.73 15.59
C TYR A 130 -1.16 2.44 15.55
N TYR A 131 -2.26 1.71 15.72
CA TYR A 131 -3.59 2.32 15.84
C TYR A 131 -3.66 3.37 16.95
N LYS A 132 -3.16 3.05 18.15
CA LYS A 132 -3.15 3.99 19.29
C LYS A 132 -2.29 5.22 19.00
N VAL A 133 -1.08 5.03 18.47
CA VAL A 133 -0.14 6.12 18.17
C VAL A 133 -0.72 7.06 17.11
N VAL A 134 -1.24 6.51 16.01
CA VAL A 134 -1.83 7.31 14.92
C VAL A 134 -3.07 8.06 15.38
N LYS A 135 -3.91 7.42 16.23
CA LYS A 135 -5.08 8.07 16.82
C LYS A 135 -4.70 9.24 17.70
N GLN A 136 -3.64 9.12 18.50
CA GLN A 136 -3.14 10.20 19.36
C GLN A 136 -2.59 11.38 18.54
N SER A 137 -1.97 11.11 17.39
CA SER A 137 -1.45 12.15 16.49
C SER A 137 -2.48 12.70 15.50
N SER A 138 -3.75 12.25 15.56
CA SER A 138 -4.78 12.58 14.56
C SER A 138 -4.36 12.29 13.11
N GLY A 139 -3.58 11.24 12.90
CA GLY A 139 -3.12 10.81 11.58
C GLY A 139 -4.07 9.82 10.91
N THR A 140 -3.66 9.28 9.76
CA THR A 140 -4.38 8.22 9.03
C THR A 140 -3.64 6.89 9.18
N LEU A 141 -4.34 5.87 9.70
CA LEU A 141 -3.78 4.52 9.79
C LEU A 141 -4.04 3.79 8.48
N ILE A 142 -2.97 3.43 7.78
CA ILE A 142 -3.02 2.58 6.58
C ILE A 142 -2.33 1.26 6.91
N SER A 143 -3.02 0.14 6.63
CA SER A 143 -2.51 -1.22 6.78
C SER A 143 -2.71 -2.01 5.48
N ILE A 144 -1.74 -2.86 5.14
CA ILE A 144 -1.74 -3.68 3.93
C ILE A 144 -2.03 -5.14 4.29
N TRP A 145 -2.93 -5.73 3.51
CA TRP A 145 -3.36 -7.12 3.65
C TRP A 145 -3.34 -7.82 2.29
N HIS A 146 -2.86 -9.06 2.24
CA HIS A 146 -2.84 -9.87 1.03
C HIS A 146 -3.83 -11.03 1.13
N ASN A 147 -4.48 -11.35 0.01
CA ASN A 147 -5.55 -12.36 -0.04
C ASN A 147 -5.14 -13.73 0.53
N GLN A 148 -3.87 -14.13 0.39
CA GLN A 148 -3.39 -15.39 0.93
C GLN A 148 -3.47 -15.46 2.46
N PHE A 149 -3.23 -14.34 3.16
CA PHE A 149 -3.33 -14.25 4.62
C PHE A 149 -4.79 -14.30 5.09
N LEU A 150 -5.71 -13.76 4.29
CA LEU A 150 -7.14 -13.76 4.61
C LEU A 150 -7.89 -15.00 4.08
N GLY A 151 -7.16 -15.89 3.39
CA GLY A 151 -7.69 -17.09 2.76
C GLY A 151 -7.85 -18.28 3.71
N THR A 152 -7.77 -19.49 3.14
CA THR A 152 -7.92 -20.76 3.87
C THR A 152 -6.64 -21.60 3.88
N ASP A 153 -5.52 -21.05 3.41
CA ASP A 153 -4.24 -21.74 3.46
C ASP A 153 -3.82 -21.95 4.92
N ARG A 154 -3.37 -23.16 5.24
CA ARG A 154 -2.95 -23.53 6.59
C ARG A 154 -1.70 -22.76 7.03
N MET A 155 -0.86 -22.34 6.09
CA MET A 155 0.34 -21.55 6.37
C MET A 155 0.00 -20.22 7.07
N PHE A 156 -1.15 -19.63 6.74
CA PHE A 156 -1.59 -18.33 7.26
C PHE A 156 -2.77 -18.45 8.23
N ASN A 157 -2.91 -19.59 8.91
CA ASN A 157 -3.99 -19.79 9.88
C ASN A 157 -3.95 -18.72 10.99
N GLY A 158 -5.11 -18.17 11.35
CA GLY A 158 -5.26 -17.12 12.36
C GLY A 158 -5.21 -15.68 11.85
N TRP A 159 -4.62 -15.40 10.68
CA TRP A 159 -4.51 -14.03 10.14
C TRP A 159 -5.86 -13.42 9.77
N ARG A 160 -6.77 -14.21 9.21
CA ARG A 160 -8.16 -13.79 8.97
C ARG A 160 -8.89 -13.38 10.26
N ASP A 161 -8.69 -14.14 11.34
CA ASP A 161 -9.35 -13.89 12.62
C ASP A 161 -8.74 -12.66 13.31
N LEU A 162 -7.42 -12.47 13.19
CA LEU A 162 -6.72 -11.25 13.59
C LEU A 162 -7.29 -10.03 12.86
N TYR A 163 -7.43 -10.08 11.53
CA TYR A 163 -8.02 -9.00 10.75
C TYR A 163 -9.44 -8.67 11.22
N ALA A 164 -10.29 -9.70 11.41
CA ALA A 164 -11.65 -9.51 11.92
C ALA A 164 -11.69 -8.88 13.32
N ARG A 165 -10.80 -9.32 14.22
CA ARG A 165 -10.63 -8.75 15.56
C ARG A 165 -10.21 -7.28 15.50
N PHE A 166 -9.27 -6.94 14.61
CA PHE A 166 -8.82 -5.56 14.40
C PHE A 166 -9.96 -4.67 13.92
N ILE A 167 -10.70 -5.07 12.88
CA ILE A 167 -11.84 -4.32 12.36
C ILE A 167 -12.92 -4.11 13.44
N LYS A 168 -13.17 -5.11 14.29
CA LYS A 168 -14.10 -4.97 15.42
C LYS A 168 -13.58 -3.96 16.46
N ALA A 169 -12.29 -3.96 16.76
CA ALA A 169 -11.68 -3.08 17.76
C ALA A 169 -11.68 -1.61 17.34
N VAL A 170 -11.47 -1.30 16.06
CA VAL A 170 -11.39 0.10 15.57
C VAL A 170 -12.75 0.73 15.25
N ARG A 171 -13.82 -0.06 15.23
CA ARG A 171 -15.20 0.43 15.05
C ARG A 171 -15.89 0.86 16.34
N GLN A 172 -15.27 0.60 17.49
CA GLN A 172 -15.74 1.03 18.82
C GLN A 172 -15.20 2.43 19.14
#